data_AF-A0A1I4ZCI6-F1
#
_entry.id   AF-A0A1I4ZCI6-F1
#
_cell.length_a   1.000
_cell.length_b   1.000
_cell.length_c   1.000
_cell.angle_alpha   90.00
_cell.angle_beta   90.00
_cell.angle_gamma   90.00
#
_symmetry.space_group_name_H-M   'P 1'
#
loop_
_entity.id
_entity.type
_entity.pdbx_description
1 polymer ?
#
loop_
_entity_poly.entity_id
_entity_poly.type
_entity_poly.pdbx_seq_one_letter_code
_entity_poly.pdbx_strand_id
1 'polypeptide(L)'
;MSYINKYKVLTENQIQISNSHMYIRFILFLFLIFLIGCGSKKTDKKQTTAYEIKSICPVDGSCSFTAWKNKSLLITYYEGNKPSPEIVNGPNIVIQFEYKRHEVPNASDGHYSEHIYIEFAENETDLELEGKNLQNVKLLFGRFCYCKGQNGFYKITNGKLSIKKLKVDNLYELKLQFTTNEAPQIITEIKETFRL
;
A
#
# COMPACT_ATOMS: atom_id res chain seq x y z
N MET A 1 -24.41 73.67 -53.30
CA MET A 1 -23.49 72.53 -53.07
C MET A 1 -23.34 72.26 -51.56
N SER A 2 -24.38 71.78 -50.86
CA SER A 2 -24.26 71.55 -49.38
C SER A 2 -25.25 70.52 -48.77
N TYR A 3 -26.16 69.92 -49.55
CA TYR A 3 -27.16 69.00 -48.98
C TYR A 3 -26.88 67.51 -49.20
N ILE A 4 -25.97 67.14 -50.13
CA ILE A 4 -25.77 65.73 -50.50
C ILE A 4 -24.81 65.00 -49.53
N ASN A 5 -23.82 65.69 -48.96
CA ASN A 5 -22.83 65.05 -48.08
C ASN A 5 -23.35 64.71 -46.67
N LYS A 6 -24.45 65.33 -46.21
CA LYS A 6 -24.98 65.06 -44.86
C LYS A 6 -25.74 63.74 -44.77
N TYR A 7 -26.39 63.31 -45.86
CA TYR A 7 -27.15 62.04 -45.88
C TYR A 7 -26.26 60.81 -45.97
N LYS A 8 -25.14 60.88 -46.70
CA LYS A 8 -24.22 59.74 -46.87
C LYS A 8 -23.52 59.33 -45.57
N VAL A 9 -23.13 60.31 -44.74
CA VAL A 9 -22.48 60.08 -43.43
C VAL A 9 -23.47 59.51 -42.39
N LEU A 10 -24.75 59.91 -42.45
CA LEU A 10 -25.77 59.35 -41.55
C LEU A 10 -26.10 57.89 -41.88
N THR A 11 -26.08 57.51 -43.17
CA THR A 11 -26.33 56.11 -43.58
C THR A 11 -25.19 55.15 -43.22
N GLU A 12 -23.93 55.57 -43.30
CA GLU A 12 -22.78 54.70 -42.97
C GLU A 12 -22.67 54.42 -41.46
N ASN A 13 -22.95 55.42 -40.61
CA ASN A 13 -22.94 55.25 -39.15
C ASN A 13 -24.08 54.34 -38.64
N GLN A 14 -25.27 54.39 -39.25
CA GLN A 14 -26.40 53.54 -38.86
C GLN A 14 -26.16 52.06 -39.20
N ILE A 15 -25.48 51.77 -40.32
CA ILE A 15 -25.14 50.41 -40.75
C ILE A 15 -24.04 49.80 -39.85
N GLN A 16 -23.04 50.58 -39.44
CA GLN A 16 -22.01 50.09 -38.50
C GLN A 16 -22.57 49.77 -37.11
N ILE A 17 -23.50 50.59 -36.58
CA ILE A 17 -24.12 50.35 -35.27
C ILE A 17 -25.05 49.13 -35.30
N SER A 18 -25.80 48.93 -36.39
CA SER A 18 -26.63 47.73 -36.61
C SER A 18 -25.79 46.43 -36.60
N ASN A 19 -24.66 46.45 -37.30
CA ASN A 19 -23.78 45.28 -37.37
C ASN A 19 -23.11 44.99 -36.02
N SER A 20 -22.68 46.02 -35.27
CA SER A 20 -22.06 45.82 -33.94
C SER A 20 -23.04 45.22 -32.93
N HIS A 21 -24.31 45.64 -32.94
CA HIS A 21 -25.35 45.02 -32.11
C HIS A 21 -25.67 43.58 -32.51
N MET A 22 -25.58 43.26 -33.80
CA MET A 22 -25.76 41.89 -34.31
C MET A 22 -24.61 40.97 -33.87
N TYR A 23 -23.35 41.43 -33.95
CA TYR A 23 -22.20 40.66 -33.47
C TYR A 23 -22.17 40.49 -31.95
N ILE A 24 -22.57 41.52 -31.18
CA ILE A 24 -22.65 41.42 -29.70
C ILE A 24 -23.75 40.42 -29.28
N ARG A 25 -24.89 40.40 -29.97
CA ARG A 25 -25.94 39.40 -29.74
C ARG A 25 -25.49 37.99 -30.14
N PHE A 26 -24.70 37.85 -31.19
CA PHE A 26 -24.16 36.57 -31.65
C PHE A 26 -23.07 36.02 -30.69
N ILE A 27 -22.21 36.89 -30.16
CA ILE A 27 -21.19 36.53 -29.16
C ILE A 27 -21.84 36.16 -27.81
N LEU A 28 -22.90 36.86 -27.39
CA LEU A 28 -23.68 36.51 -26.19
C LEU A 28 -24.38 35.15 -26.34
N PHE A 29 -24.84 34.80 -27.55
CA PHE A 29 -25.45 33.50 -27.82
C PHE A 29 -24.43 32.35 -27.81
N LEU A 30 -23.21 32.59 -28.31
CA LEU A 30 -22.09 31.64 -28.28
C LEU A 30 -21.57 31.36 -26.86
N PHE A 31 -21.62 32.33 -25.95
CA PHE A 31 -21.20 32.15 -24.56
C PHE A 31 -22.20 31.29 -23.74
N LEU A 32 -23.47 31.26 -24.13
CA LEU A 32 -24.51 30.48 -23.44
C LEU A 32 -24.40 28.96 -23.69
N ILE A 33 -23.75 28.55 -24.78
CA ILE A 33 -23.65 27.14 -25.20
C ILE A 33 -22.53 26.39 -24.41
N PHE A 34 -21.64 27.11 -23.75
CA PHE A 34 -20.52 26.52 -22.99
C PHE A 34 -20.88 26.02 -21.57
N LEU A 35 -22.14 26.17 -21.13
CA LEU A 35 -22.56 25.81 -19.77
C LEU A 35 -23.28 24.45 -19.64
N ILE A 36 -23.43 23.68 -20.73
CA ILE A 36 -24.11 22.38 -20.70
C ILE A 36 -23.10 21.26 -20.91
N GLY A 37 -22.39 20.86 -19.84
CA GLY A 37 -21.32 19.86 -19.98
C GLY A 37 -20.69 19.31 -18.71
N CYS A 38 -21.48 18.91 -17.70
CA CYS A 38 -21.00 17.91 -16.74
C CYS A 38 -22.17 17.07 -16.19
N GLY A 39 -22.60 16.08 -16.97
CA GLY A 39 -23.33 14.94 -16.42
C GLY A 39 -22.34 14.08 -15.64
N SER A 40 -22.16 14.36 -14.35
CA SER A 40 -21.45 13.46 -13.47
C SER A 40 -22.27 12.17 -13.39
N LYS A 41 -21.80 11.11 -14.06
CA LYS A 41 -22.26 9.76 -13.75
C LYS A 41 -21.91 9.55 -12.28
N LYS A 42 -22.91 9.60 -11.40
CA LYS A 42 -22.82 8.91 -10.12
C LYS A 42 -22.76 7.44 -10.47
N THR A 43 -21.56 6.96 -10.75
CA THR A 43 -21.24 5.56 -10.51
C THR A 43 -21.52 5.40 -9.04
N ASP A 44 -22.62 4.74 -8.71
CA ASP A 44 -22.78 4.12 -7.41
C ASP A 44 -21.49 3.35 -7.19
N LYS A 45 -20.61 3.93 -6.38
CA LYS A 45 -19.64 3.15 -5.65
C LYS A 45 -20.52 2.21 -4.84
N LYS A 46 -20.82 1.03 -5.41
CA LYS A 46 -20.87 -0.17 -4.59
C LYS A 46 -19.61 -0.07 -3.77
N GLN A 47 -19.82 0.35 -2.53
CA GLN A 47 -18.85 0.28 -1.48
C GLN A 47 -18.66 -1.22 -1.27
N THR A 48 -17.97 -1.86 -2.21
CA THR A 48 -17.17 -3.02 -1.89
C THR A 48 -16.13 -2.41 -0.98
N THR A 49 -16.45 -2.35 0.31
CA THR A 49 -15.45 -2.39 1.35
C THR A 49 -14.59 -3.60 1.00
N ALA A 50 -13.54 -3.39 0.20
CA ALA A 50 -12.35 -4.21 0.30
C ALA A 50 -11.94 -3.98 1.75
N TYR A 51 -12.38 -4.90 2.61
CA TYR A 51 -11.85 -5.02 3.95
C TYR A 51 -10.36 -5.18 3.71
N GLU A 52 -9.57 -4.14 3.98
CA GLU A 52 -8.12 -4.31 4.08
C GLU A 52 -7.95 -5.37 5.16
N ILE A 53 -7.62 -6.59 4.72
CA ILE A 53 -7.39 -7.69 5.64
C ILE A 53 -6.04 -7.37 6.27
N LYS A 54 -6.10 -6.69 7.41
CA LYS A 54 -4.94 -6.30 8.21
C LYS A 54 -4.82 -7.21 9.42
N SER A 55 -3.59 -7.50 9.79
CA SER A 55 -3.28 -8.28 10.98
C SER A 55 -3.85 -7.57 12.21
N ILE A 56 -4.35 -8.36 13.17
CA ILE A 56 -4.77 -7.80 14.46
C ILE A 56 -3.49 -7.48 15.23
N CYS A 57 -3.12 -6.20 15.25
CA CYS A 57 -2.01 -5.74 16.06
C CYS A 57 -2.41 -5.76 17.56
N PRO A 58 -1.59 -6.33 18.46
CA PRO A 58 -1.88 -6.29 19.88
C PRO A 58 -2.03 -4.85 20.41
N VAL A 59 -3.04 -4.63 21.25
CA VAL A 59 -3.43 -3.29 21.75
C VAL A 59 -2.38 -2.64 22.65
N ASP A 60 -1.48 -3.43 23.23
CA ASP A 60 -0.39 -2.97 24.09
C ASP A 60 0.86 -2.59 23.29
N GLY A 61 0.79 -2.52 21.97
CA GLY A 61 1.91 -2.15 21.13
C GLY A 61 1.53 -1.56 19.78
N SER A 62 2.51 -1.59 18.89
CA SER A 62 2.47 -1.03 17.54
C SER A 62 3.01 -2.06 16.58
N CYS A 63 2.45 -2.11 15.37
CA CYS A 63 2.88 -3.03 14.33
C CYS A 63 3.28 -2.28 13.08
N SER A 64 4.35 -2.73 12.43
CA SER A 64 4.81 -2.24 11.14
C SER A 64 4.88 -3.40 10.14
N PHE A 65 4.62 -3.09 8.87
CA PHE A 65 4.71 -4.05 7.77
C PHE A 65 5.46 -3.38 6.63
N THR A 66 6.51 -4.04 6.14
CA THR A 66 7.28 -3.56 5.00
C THR A 66 7.56 -4.70 4.04
N ALA A 67 7.45 -4.41 2.73
CA ALA A 67 7.75 -5.35 1.67
C ALA A 67 8.70 -4.69 0.66
N TRP A 68 9.71 -5.41 0.23
CA TRP A 68 10.72 -4.94 -0.72
C TRP A 68 10.87 -5.93 -1.88
N LYS A 69 10.86 -5.40 -3.11
CA LYS A 69 11.35 -6.12 -4.30
C LYS A 69 12.87 -6.04 -4.40
N ASN A 70 13.44 -6.95 -5.19
CA ASN A 70 14.87 -7.00 -5.46
C ASN A 70 15.71 -7.08 -4.17
N LYS A 71 15.25 -7.91 -3.23
CA LYS A 71 15.91 -8.17 -1.95
C LYS A 71 15.97 -9.67 -1.66
N SER A 72 16.88 -10.07 -0.77
CA SER A 72 16.96 -11.43 -0.25
C SER A 72 17.42 -11.39 1.20
N LEU A 73 17.08 -12.42 1.97
CA LEU A 73 17.56 -12.62 3.33
C LEU A 73 18.81 -13.49 3.30
N LEU A 74 19.95 -12.90 3.64
CA LEU A 74 21.13 -13.66 4.01
C LEU A 74 20.96 -14.11 5.46
N ILE A 75 20.90 -15.42 5.71
CA ILE A 75 20.81 -15.95 7.08
C ILE A 75 22.16 -16.53 7.45
N THR A 76 22.82 -15.92 8.42
CA THR A 76 24.09 -16.42 8.96
C THR A 76 23.82 -17.34 10.15
N TYR A 77 24.55 -18.45 10.20
CA TYR A 77 24.54 -19.41 11.29
C TYR A 77 25.97 -19.51 11.81
N TYR A 78 26.20 -19.06 13.04
CA TYR A 78 27.45 -19.31 13.75
C TYR A 78 27.23 -20.48 14.71
N GLU A 79 28.23 -21.33 14.89
CA GLU A 79 28.14 -22.48 15.78
C GLU A 79 27.75 -22.03 17.20
N GLY A 80 26.71 -22.65 17.77
CA GLY A 80 26.17 -22.30 19.08
C GLY A 80 25.31 -21.03 19.14
N ASN A 81 25.13 -20.30 18.02
CA ASN A 81 24.34 -19.09 17.97
C ASN A 81 23.01 -19.27 17.23
N LYS A 82 22.06 -18.38 17.52
CA LYS A 82 20.80 -18.26 16.78
C LYS A 82 21.04 -17.70 15.38
N PRO A 83 20.20 -18.04 14.38
CA PRO A 83 20.27 -17.43 13.07
C PRO A 83 20.21 -15.90 13.15
N SER A 84 20.93 -15.23 12.26
CA SER A 84 20.84 -13.78 12.10
C SER A 84 20.48 -13.45 10.65
N PRO A 85 19.27 -12.90 10.39
CA PRO A 85 18.89 -12.43 9.08
C PRO A 85 19.49 -11.05 8.78
N GLU A 86 19.94 -10.88 7.55
CA GLU A 86 20.33 -9.60 6.97
C GLU A 86 19.61 -9.44 5.62
N ILE A 87 18.98 -8.29 5.39
CA ILE A 87 18.36 -7.98 4.10
C ILE A 87 19.45 -7.44 3.17
N VAL A 88 19.70 -8.14 2.06
CA VAL A 88 20.66 -7.78 1.03
C VAL A 88 19.96 -7.59 -0.33
N ASN A 89 20.67 -7.02 -1.31
CA ASN A 89 20.18 -7.02 -2.70
C ASN A 89 20.12 -8.45 -3.24
N GLY A 90 19.04 -8.78 -3.97
CA GLY A 90 18.87 -10.09 -4.58
C GLY A 90 17.61 -10.16 -5.45
N PRO A 91 17.26 -11.30 -6.05
CA PRO A 91 16.18 -11.40 -7.04
C PRO A 91 14.78 -11.62 -6.43
N ASN A 92 14.66 -11.63 -5.11
CA ASN A 92 13.45 -12.08 -4.42
C ASN A 92 12.64 -10.90 -3.85
N ILE A 93 11.49 -11.24 -3.28
CA ILE A 93 10.70 -10.33 -2.45
C ILE A 93 10.96 -10.69 -0.99
N VAL A 94 11.20 -9.67 -0.17
CA VAL A 94 11.35 -9.82 1.28
C VAL A 94 10.26 -9.01 1.98
N ILE A 95 9.64 -9.62 2.97
CA ILE A 95 8.67 -9.00 3.87
C ILE A 95 9.24 -9.01 5.28
N GLN A 96 9.04 -7.90 6.00
CA GLN A 96 9.21 -7.81 7.43
C GLN A 96 7.91 -7.32 8.07
N PHE A 97 7.43 -8.08 9.04
CA PHE A 97 6.44 -7.61 9.99
C PHE A 97 7.11 -7.45 11.36
N GLU A 98 6.86 -6.33 12.02
CA GLU A 98 7.35 -6.08 13.37
C GLU A 98 6.16 -5.76 14.28
N TYR A 99 6.16 -6.36 15.46
CA TYR A 99 5.35 -5.92 16.59
C TYR A 99 6.30 -5.40 17.67
N LYS A 100 6.07 -4.18 18.14
CA LYS A 100 6.80 -3.56 19.25
C LYS A 100 5.83 -3.20 20.35
N ARG A 101 6.01 -3.79 21.53
CA ARG A 101 5.21 -3.45 22.72
C ARG A 101 5.53 -2.03 23.16
N HIS A 102 4.52 -1.29 23.59
CA HIS A 102 4.72 0.02 24.22
C HIS A 102 5.50 -0.13 25.52
N GLU A 103 6.49 0.74 25.69
CA GLU A 103 7.32 0.73 26.88
C GLU A 103 6.47 1.12 28.10
N VAL A 104 6.66 0.38 29.20
CA VAL A 104 6.05 0.73 30.47
C VAL A 104 6.89 1.84 31.10
N PRO A 105 6.31 3.01 31.42
CA PRO A 105 7.05 4.10 32.04
C PRO A 105 7.78 3.62 33.29
N ASN A 106 9.04 4.05 33.45
CA ASN A 106 9.91 3.70 34.58
C ASN A 106 10.33 2.21 34.68
N ALA A 107 10.14 1.41 33.62
CA ALA A 107 10.66 0.04 33.55
C ALA A 107 11.85 -0.04 32.58
N SER A 108 13.08 -0.15 33.11
CA SER A 108 14.31 -0.19 32.30
C SER A 108 14.41 -1.43 31.38
N ASP A 109 13.75 -2.53 31.75
CA ASP A 109 13.84 -3.82 31.03
C ASP A 109 12.56 -4.16 30.23
N GLY A 110 11.71 -3.16 29.98
CA GLY A 110 10.39 -3.34 29.37
C GLY A 110 10.38 -3.54 27.85
N HIS A 111 11.54 -3.52 27.18
CA HIS A 111 11.59 -3.61 25.72
C HIS A 111 11.24 -5.02 25.23
N TYR A 112 10.19 -5.09 24.41
CA TYR A 112 9.74 -6.33 23.77
C TYR A 112 9.41 -6.05 22.31
N SER A 113 9.95 -6.88 21.41
CA SER A 113 9.51 -6.91 20.02
C SER A 113 9.53 -8.31 19.41
N GLU A 114 8.64 -8.52 18.45
CA GLU A 114 8.61 -9.70 17.61
C GLU A 114 8.80 -9.29 16.15
N HIS A 115 9.59 -10.07 15.42
CA HIS A 115 9.95 -9.81 14.03
C HIS A 115 9.65 -11.05 13.22
N ILE A 116 8.92 -10.90 12.13
CA ILE A 116 8.64 -11.99 11.20
C ILE A 116 9.21 -11.62 9.85
N TYR A 117 10.09 -12.47 9.34
CA TYR A 117 10.69 -12.31 8.02
C TYR A 117 10.21 -13.40 7.08
N ILE A 118 9.84 -13.01 5.86
CA ILE A 118 9.42 -13.91 4.79
C ILE A 118 10.20 -13.54 3.53
N GLU A 119 10.84 -14.51 2.88
CA GLU A 119 11.40 -14.35 1.53
C GLU A 119 10.79 -15.37 0.58
N PHE A 120 10.32 -14.90 -0.56
CA PHE A 120 9.80 -15.74 -1.65
C PHE A 120 10.23 -15.16 -3.00
N ALA A 121 10.27 -16.01 -4.03
CA ALA A 121 10.74 -15.59 -5.35
C ALA A 121 9.75 -14.64 -6.03
N GLU A 122 10.23 -13.68 -6.82
CA GLU A 122 9.36 -12.68 -7.46
C GLU A 122 8.39 -13.29 -8.50
N ASN A 123 8.75 -14.44 -9.07
CA ASN A 123 7.91 -15.19 -10.02
C ASN A 123 6.86 -16.09 -9.34
N GLU A 124 6.90 -16.26 -8.01
CA GLU A 124 5.89 -17.01 -7.25
C GLU A 124 4.63 -16.14 -7.09
N THR A 125 3.59 -16.46 -7.86
CA THR A 125 2.33 -15.71 -7.85
C THR A 125 1.22 -16.34 -7.01
N ASP A 126 1.35 -17.63 -6.68
CA ASP A 126 0.43 -18.37 -5.81
C ASP A 126 1.25 -19.40 -5.02
N LEU A 127 1.53 -19.07 -3.77
CA LEU A 127 2.30 -19.90 -2.85
C LEU A 127 1.41 -20.33 -1.69
N GLU A 128 1.30 -21.64 -1.48
CA GLU A 128 0.60 -22.23 -0.34
C GLU A 128 1.53 -23.29 0.29
N LEU A 129 1.98 -23.03 1.52
CA LEU A 129 2.87 -23.91 2.27
C LEU A 129 2.29 -24.21 3.64
N GLU A 130 2.45 -25.44 4.11
CA GLU A 130 1.94 -25.87 5.41
C GLU A 130 2.93 -26.85 6.08
N GLY A 131 3.03 -26.75 7.41
CA GLY A 131 3.88 -27.62 8.23
C GLY A 131 5.33 -27.63 7.74
N LYS A 132 5.87 -28.82 7.49
CA LYS A 132 7.27 -28.98 7.06
C LYS A 132 7.60 -28.28 5.74
N ASN A 133 6.62 -28.06 4.87
CA ASN A 133 6.84 -27.37 3.58
C ASN A 133 7.13 -25.88 3.76
N LEU A 134 6.86 -25.30 4.93
CA LEU A 134 7.28 -23.93 5.27
C LEU A 134 8.80 -23.72 5.14
N GLN A 135 9.61 -24.79 5.14
CA GLN A 135 11.05 -24.71 4.95
C GLN A 135 11.49 -24.48 3.49
N ASN A 136 10.55 -24.51 2.53
CA ASN A 136 10.83 -24.21 1.12
C ASN A 136 11.03 -22.71 0.87
N VAL A 137 10.68 -21.87 1.85
CA VAL A 137 10.94 -20.42 1.87
C VAL A 137 11.75 -20.05 3.11
N LYS A 138 12.40 -18.89 3.10
CA LYS A 138 13.02 -18.37 4.31
C LYS A 138 11.94 -17.69 5.14
N LEU A 139 11.57 -18.36 6.23
CA LEU A 139 10.53 -17.91 7.14
C LEU A 139 11.06 -17.96 8.59
N LEU A 140 11.22 -16.78 9.19
CA LEU A 140 11.84 -16.61 10.51
C LEU A 140 10.93 -15.86 11.47
N PHE A 141 10.99 -16.25 12.73
CA PHE A 141 10.43 -15.55 13.88
C PHE A 141 11.57 -15.07 14.78
N GLY A 142 11.59 -13.79 15.10
CA GLY A 142 12.51 -13.15 16.03
C GLY A 142 11.75 -12.71 17.27
N ARG A 143 12.32 -12.97 18.45
CA ARG A 143 11.85 -12.44 19.73
C ARG A 143 12.98 -11.63 20.35
N PHE A 144 12.73 -10.37 20.65
CA PHE A 144 13.68 -9.50 21.32
C PHE A 144 13.13 -9.06 22.66
N CYS A 145 13.78 -9.50 23.72
CA CYS A 145 13.48 -9.10 25.09
C CYS A 145 14.67 -9.31 26.01
N TYR A 146 14.60 -8.72 27.20
CA TYR A 146 15.47 -9.05 28.32
C TYR A 146 15.09 -10.42 28.92
N CYS A 147 15.31 -11.48 28.15
CA CYS A 147 14.87 -12.84 28.45
C CYS A 147 16.00 -13.83 28.16
N LYS A 148 16.52 -14.50 29.20
CA LYS A 148 17.65 -15.43 29.08
C LYS A 148 17.26 -16.63 28.19
N GLY A 149 18.09 -16.92 27.19
CA GLY A 149 17.93 -18.07 26.29
C GLY A 149 16.85 -17.92 25.21
N GLN A 150 15.93 -16.96 25.33
CA GLN A 150 14.79 -16.80 24.42
C GLN A 150 14.93 -15.65 23.42
N ASN A 151 15.92 -14.77 23.61
CA ASN A 151 16.21 -13.63 22.73
C ASN A 151 16.90 -14.08 21.42
N GLY A 152 16.36 -13.73 20.26
CA GLY A 152 16.93 -13.96 18.93
C GLY A 152 15.95 -14.56 17.93
N PHE A 153 16.47 -15.01 16.78
CA PHE A 153 15.66 -15.58 15.70
C PHE A 153 15.59 -17.11 15.71
N TYR A 154 14.52 -17.61 15.11
CA TYR A 154 14.14 -19.00 15.02
C TYR A 154 13.46 -19.27 13.68
N LYS A 155 13.58 -20.49 13.17
CA LYS A 155 12.82 -20.91 11.99
C LYS A 155 11.38 -21.20 12.38
N ILE A 156 10.44 -20.75 11.54
CA ILE A 156 9.04 -21.15 11.68
C ILE A 156 8.84 -22.45 10.92
N THR A 157 8.52 -23.53 11.62
CA THR A 157 8.38 -24.89 11.06
C THR A 157 6.97 -25.45 11.16
N ASN A 158 6.07 -24.76 11.88
CA ASN A 158 4.68 -25.16 12.06
C ASN A 158 3.73 -24.00 11.80
N GLY A 159 2.73 -24.23 10.94
CA GLY A 159 1.81 -23.19 10.49
C GLY A 159 1.42 -23.35 9.02
N LYS A 160 0.82 -22.30 8.47
CA LYS A 160 0.41 -22.18 7.08
C LYS A 160 0.75 -20.78 6.54
N LEU A 161 1.38 -20.74 5.37
CA LEU A 161 1.69 -19.53 4.62
C LEU A 161 0.94 -19.57 3.28
N SER A 162 0.24 -18.48 2.97
CA SER A 162 -0.43 -18.22 1.70
C SER A 162 0.01 -16.86 1.19
N ILE A 163 0.53 -16.79 -0.03
CA ILE A 163 0.83 -15.54 -0.75
C ILE A 163 0.19 -15.63 -2.13
N LYS A 164 -0.71 -14.69 -2.43
CA LYS A 164 -1.43 -14.66 -3.71
C LYS A 164 -1.30 -13.31 -4.37
N LYS A 165 -0.79 -13.30 -5.60
CA LYS A 165 -0.84 -12.13 -6.48
C LYS A 165 -2.27 -12.01 -7.02
N LEU A 166 -2.92 -10.89 -6.70
CA LEU A 166 -4.26 -10.60 -7.17
C LEU A 166 -4.22 -10.12 -8.63
N LYS A 167 -5.37 -10.19 -9.31
CA LYS A 167 -5.51 -9.73 -10.71
C LYS A 167 -5.31 -8.22 -10.87
N VAL A 168 -5.34 -7.47 -9.77
CA VAL A 168 -5.07 -6.03 -9.74
C VAL A 168 -3.55 -5.83 -9.69
N ASP A 169 -3.03 -4.95 -10.55
CA ASP A 169 -1.59 -4.79 -10.76
C ASP A 169 -0.79 -4.67 -9.47
N ASN A 170 0.18 -5.60 -9.35
CA ASN A 170 1.15 -5.75 -8.27
C ASN A 170 0.55 -5.78 -6.86
N LEU A 171 -0.72 -6.14 -6.72
CA LEU A 171 -1.37 -6.32 -5.43
C LEU A 171 -1.22 -7.78 -4.98
N TYR A 172 -0.80 -7.97 -3.73
CA TYR A 172 -0.61 -9.29 -3.12
C TYR A 172 -1.44 -9.39 -1.84
N GLU A 173 -1.94 -10.60 -1.58
CA GLU A 173 -2.56 -10.98 -0.33
C GLU A 173 -1.63 -11.97 0.39
N LEU A 174 -1.19 -11.63 1.59
CA LEU A 174 -0.39 -12.47 2.48
C LEU A 174 -1.28 -12.96 3.63
N LYS A 175 -1.22 -14.25 3.92
CA LYS A 175 -1.71 -14.85 5.17
C LYS A 175 -0.66 -15.78 5.72
N LEU A 176 -0.21 -15.53 6.94
CA LEU A 176 0.62 -16.43 7.71
C LEU A 176 -0.11 -16.74 9.01
N GLN A 177 -0.24 -18.01 9.35
CA GLN A 177 -0.61 -18.48 10.68
C GLN A 177 0.48 -19.42 11.15
N PHE A 178 1.02 -19.22 12.35
CA PHE A 178 2.13 -20.04 12.81
C PHE A 178 2.22 -20.16 14.33
N THR A 179 2.96 -21.18 14.75
CA THR A 179 3.29 -21.45 16.15
C THR A 179 4.75 -21.88 16.26
N THR A 180 5.39 -21.54 17.37
CA THR A 180 6.74 -22.01 17.70
C THR A 180 6.83 -22.48 19.14
N ASN A 181 7.65 -23.51 19.38
CA ASN A 181 8.02 -23.97 20.72
C ASN A 181 9.37 -23.42 21.18
N GLU A 182 10.06 -22.65 20.33
CA GLU A 182 11.42 -22.16 20.56
C GLU A 182 11.47 -20.99 21.55
N ALA A 183 10.42 -20.18 21.56
CA ALA A 183 10.21 -19.10 22.50
C ALA A 183 8.71 -18.77 22.58
N PRO A 184 8.23 -18.16 23.68
CA PRO A 184 6.85 -17.68 23.71
C PRO A 184 6.63 -16.64 22.61
N GLN A 185 5.45 -16.66 22.00
CA GLN A 185 5.05 -15.74 20.93
C GLN A 185 3.70 -15.10 21.25
N ILE A 186 3.50 -13.88 20.77
CA ILE A 186 2.25 -13.12 20.84
C ILE A 186 1.61 -13.09 19.46
N ILE A 187 2.40 -12.78 18.44
CA ILE A 187 1.94 -12.81 17.05
C ILE A 187 1.84 -14.27 16.61
N THR A 188 0.63 -14.66 16.26
CA THR A 188 0.28 -16.00 15.77
C THR A 188 -0.26 -15.96 14.34
N GLU A 189 -0.70 -14.78 13.89
CA GLU A 189 -1.31 -14.58 12.59
C GLU A 189 -0.90 -13.21 12.02
N ILE A 190 -0.57 -13.21 10.73
CA ILE A 190 -0.39 -12.00 9.92
C ILE A 190 -1.31 -12.15 8.71
N LYS A 191 -2.14 -11.15 8.47
CA LYS A 191 -2.92 -11.04 7.24
C LYS A 191 -2.69 -9.64 6.70
N GLU A 192 -2.17 -9.50 5.49
CA GLU A 192 -1.86 -8.19 4.94
C GLU A 192 -2.15 -8.18 3.44
N THR A 193 -2.62 -7.05 2.93
CA THR A 193 -2.70 -6.79 1.49
C THR A 193 -1.71 -5.68 1.16
N PHE A 194 -0.78 -5.93 0.24
CA PHE A 194 0.31 -5.00 -0.04
C PHE A 194 0.60 -4.88 -1.53
N ARG A 195 1.20 -3.76 -1.91
CA ARG A 195 1.66 -3.49 -3.28
C ARG A 195 3.18 -3.49 -3.34
N LEU A 196 3.71 -3.92 -4.48
CA LEU A 196 5.14 -3.91 -4.79
C LEU A 196 5.47 -3.15 -6.08
#